data_AF-A0A7C3KU68-F1
#
_entry.id   AF-A0A7C3KU68-F1
#
_cell.length_a   1.000
_cell.length_b   1.000
_cell.length_c   1.000
_cell.angle_alpha   90.00
_cell.angle_beta   90.00
_cell.angle_gamma   90.00
#
_symmetry.space_group_name_H-M   'P 1'
#
loop_
_entity.id
_entity.type
_entity.pdbx_description
1 polymer ?
#
loop_
_entity_poly.entity_id
_entity_poly.type
_entity_poly.pdbx_seq_one_letter_code
_entity_poly.pdbx_strand_id
1 'polypeptide(L)'
;MPLEVEHLHPWTQGGPTIEENLWLACRRCNAFKGARTKAQDPTTGEIVAFFNPRAQRWEEHFAWGEAGVEILGKSPTGRATIAAL
;
A
#
# COMPACT_ATOMS: atom_id res chain seq x y z
N MET A 1 11.71 4.49 15.06
CA MET A 1 11.91 5.16 13.76
C MET A 1 10.74 6.12 13.58
N PRO A 2 10.97 7.44 13.40
CA PRO A 2 9.87 8.38 13.24
C PRO A 2 9.09 8.07 11.95
N LEU A 3 7.78 8.31 11.98
CA LEU A 3 6.92 8.24 10.81
C LEU A 3 6.90 9.62 10.13
N GLU A 4 6.83 9.62 8.81
CA GLU A 4 6.68 10.79 7.96
C GLU A 4 5.27 10.79 7.36
N VAL A 5 4.78 11.98 7.04
CA VAL A 5 3.52 12.15 6.31
C VAL A 5 3.77 11.86 4.83
N GLU A 6 3.15 10.81 4.32
CA GLU A 6 3.21 10.36 2.94
C GLU A 6 1.88 10.61 2.22
N HIS A 7 1.96 10.98 0.94
CA HIS A 7 0.80 11.02 0.05
C HIS A 7 0.49 9.65 -0.55
N LEU A 8 -0.76 9.21 -0.43
CA LEU A 8 -1.27 7.98 -1.04
C LEU A 8 -1.26 8.11 -2.58
N HIS A 9 -1.88 9.17 -3.11
CA HIS A 9 -1.68 9.66 -4.47
C HIS A 9 -0.55 10.70 -4.46
N PRO A 10 0.60 10.46 -5.07
CA PRO A 10 1.79 11.31 -4.94
C PRO A 10 1.54 12.75 -5.40
N TRP A 11 2.14 13.71 -4.70
CA TRP A 11 2.12 15.11 -5.10
C TRP A 11 2.68 15.34 -6.51
N THR A 12 3.72 14.59 -6.89
CA THR A 12 4.32 14.64 -8.25
C THR A 12 3.36 14.18 -9.36
N GLN A 13 2.23 13.57 -9.01
CA GLN A 13 1.15 13.17 -9.92
C GLN A 13 -0.16 13.95 -9.64
N GLY A 14 -0.07 15.09 -8.98
CA GLY A 14 -1.21 15.96 -8.68
C GLY A 14 -1.99 15.59 -7.42
N GLY A 15 -1.43 14.76 -6.54
CA GLY A 15 -2.00 14.44 -5.24
C GLY A 15 -2.21 15.66 -4.33
N PRO A 16 -3.44 15.88 -3.81
CA PRO A 16 -3.69 16.99 -2.88
C PRO A 16 -3.09 16.71 -1.51
N THR A 17 -2.67 17.76 -0.81
CA THR A 17 -2.25 17.68 0.61
C THR A 17 -3.47 17.86 1.52
N ILE A 18 -4.29 16.81 1.61
CA ILE A 18 -5.51 16.72 2.44
C ILE A 18 -5.50 15.41 3.22
N GLU A 19 -6.18 15.35 4.37
CA GLU A 19 -6.10 14.22 5.28
C GLU A 19 -6.42 12.87 4.61
N GLU A 20 -7.40 12.84 3.73
CA GLU A 20 -7.85 11.65 3.00
C GLU A 20 -6.79 11.08 2.05
N ASN A 21 -5.83 11.91 1.65
CA ASN A 21 -4.70 11.51 0.80
C ASN A 21 -3.40 11.34 1.59
N LEU A 22 -3.40 11.55 2.90
CA LEU A 22 -2.20 11.52 3.74
C LEU A 22 -2.22 10.33 4.71
N TRP A 23 -1.09 9.65 4.83
CA TRP A 23 -0.89 8.56 5.79
C TRP A 23 0.50 8.62 6.43
N LEU A 24 0.70 7.83 7.50
CA LEU A 24 1.99 7.72 8.16
C LEU A 24 2.80 6.56 7.58
N ALA A 25 4.02 6.84 7.17
CA ALA A 25 4.95 5.83 6.67
C ALA A 25 6.36 6.02 7.22
N CYS A 26 7.13 4.94 7.30
CA CYS A 26 8.54 5.05 7.63
C CYS A 26 9.30 5.70 6.47
N ARG A 27 10.35 6.50 6.73
CA ARG A 27 11.14 7.15 5.66
C ARG A 27 11.61 6.18 4.56
N ARG A 28 12.07 4.99 4.96
CA ARG A 28 12.52 3.95 4.00
C ARG A 28 11.37 3.41 3.16
N CYS A 29 10.21 3.21 3.76
CA CYS A 29 9.00 2.70 3.15
C CYS A 29 8.47 3.71 2.13
N ASN A 30 8.35 4.98 2.53
CA ASN A 30 7.95 6.09 1.69
C ASN A 30 8.89 6.24 0.47
N ALA A 31 10.21 6.21 0.71
CA ALA A 31 11.20 6.26 -0.37
C ALA A 31 11.13 5.03 -1.31
N PHE A 32 10.88 3.84 -0.77
CA PHE A 32 10.74 2.61 -1.56
C PHE A 32 9.48 2.60 -2.41
N LYS A 33 8.32 3.02 -1.86
CA LYS A 33 7.09 3.19 -2.64
C LYS A 33 7.28 4.25 -3.72
N GLY A 34 7.85 5.40 -3.35
CA GLY A 34 8.07 6.53 -4.25
C GLY A 34 6.74 6.97 -4.89
N ALA A 35 6.75 7.20 -6.20
CA ALA A 35 5.57 7.62 -6.93
C ALA A 35 4.67 6.45 -7.40
N ARG A 36 4.93 5.21 -6.99
CA ARG A 36 4.13 4.05 -7.40
C ARG A 36 2.81 4.04 -6.62
N THR A 37 1.70 3.88 -7.35
CA THR A 37 0.33 3.76 -6.79
C THR A 37 -0.35 2.44 -7.15
N LYS A 38 0.32 1.62 -7.96
CA LYS A 38 -0.20 0.37 -8.51
C LYS A 38 0.94 -0.61 -8.76
N ALA A 39 0.61 -1.89 -8.76
CA ALA A 39 1.50 -2.97 -9.16
C ALA A 39 0.68 -4.10 -9.81
N GLN A 40 1.40 -5.04 -10.42
CA GLN A 40 0.79 -6.24 -10.97
C GLN A 40 0.42 -7.20 -9.83
N ASP A 41 -0.82 -7.71 -9.82
CA ASP A 41 -1.19 -8.85 -8.97
C ASP A 41 -0.45 -10.10 -9.49
N PRO A 42 0.42 -10.73 -8.70
CA PRO A 42 1.17 -11.90 -9.14
C PRO A 42 0.30 -13.11 -9.52
N THR A 43 -0.96 -13.16 -9.05
CA THR A 43 -1.87 -14.27 -9.36
C THR A 43 -2.64 -14.06 -10.66
N THR A 44 -3.19 -12.86 -10.90
CA THR A 44 -4.03 -12.60 -12.09
C THR A 44 -3.27 -11.94 -13.23
N GLY A 45 -2.12 -11.31 -12.95
CA GLY A 45 -1.37 -10.51 -13.91
C GLY A 45 -1.95 -9.13 -14.18
N GLU A 46 -3.05 -8.75 -13.53
CA GLU A 46 -3.68 -7.44 -13.70
C GLU A 46 -2.93 -6.34 -12.94
N ILE A 47 -2.88 -5.13 -13.50
CA ILE A 47 -2.35 -3.96 -12.80
C ILE A 47 -3.46 -3.39 -11.90
N VAL A 48 -3.26 -3.49 -10.59
CA VAL A 48 -4.22 -3.03 -9.58
C VAL A 48 -3.59 -1.98 -8.67
N ALA A 49 -4.42 -1.11 -8.11
CA ALA A 49 -3.98 -0.10 -7.15
C ALA A 49 -3.41 -0.76 -5.87
N PHE A 50 -2.46 -0.08 -5.23
CA PHE A 50 -2.01 -0.43 -3.89
C PHE A 50 -3.12 -0.23 -2.85
N PHE A 51 -2.97 -0.92 -1.72
CA PHE A 51 -3.88 -0.78 -0.59
C PHE A 51 -3.91 0.67 -0.09
N ASN A 52 -5.12 1.19 0.11
CA ASN A 52 -5.39 2.51 0.65
C ASN A 52 -5.92 2.39 2.09
N PRO A 53 -5.11 2.68 3.12
CA PRO A 53 -5.51 2.56 4.52
C PRO A 53 -6.60 3.56 4.96
N ARG A 54 -6.87 4.62 4.17
CA ARG A 54 -7.94 5.58 4.45
C ARG A 54 -9.31 5.09 3.97
N ALA A 55 -9.34 4.20 2.98
CA ALA A 55 -10.58 3.80 2.30
C ALA A 55 -10.88 2.30 2.37
N GLN A 56 -9.90 1.46 2.71
CA GLN A 56 -10.02 0.01 2.65
C GLN A 56 -9.78 -0.63 4.02
N ARG A 57 -10.51 -1.71 4.30
CA ARG A 57 -10.41 -2.47 5.54
C ARG A 57 -9.29 -3.49 5.45
N TRP A 58 -8.38 -3.49 6.41
CA TRP A 58 -7.19 -4.36 6.37
C TRP A 58 -7.56 -5.84 6.26
N GLU A 59 -8.55 -6.29 7.03
CA GLU A 59 -9.01 -7.68 7.10
C GLU A 59 -9.66 -8.21 5.82
N GLU A 60 -10.08 -7.34 4.91
CA GLU A 60 -10.61 -7.72 3.59
C GLU A 60 -9.47 -8.02 2.61
N HIS A 61 -8.31 -7.38 2.80
CA HIS A 61 -7.17 -7.45 1.90
C HIS A 61 -6.03 -8.32 2.41
N PHE A 62 -5.91 -8.48 3.73
CA PHE A 62 -4.77 -9.10 4.38
C PHE A 62 -5.19 -10.08 5.48
N ALA A 63 -4.31 -11.04 5.75
CA ALA A 63 -4.33 -11.89 6.93
C ALA A 63 -2.90 -12.12 7.43
N TRP A 64 -2.76 -12.55 8.67
CA TRP A 64 -1.51 -13.12 9.15
C TRP A 64 -1.41 -14.58 8.70
N GLY A 65 -0.21 -15.01 8.30
CA GLY A 65 0.08 -16.45 8.15
C GLY A 65 -0.01 -17.17 9.49
N GLU A 66 -0.09 -18.50 9.47
CA GLU A 66 -0.30 -19.32 10.69
C GLU A 66 0.73 -19.04 11.79
N ALA A 67 1.99 -18.81 11.40
CA ALA A 67 3.08 -18.50 12.33
C ALA A 67 3.11 -17.03 12.80
N GLY A 68 2.27 -16.14 12.23
CA GLY A 68 2.20 -14.73 12.61
C GLY A 68 3.39 -13.87 12.20
N VAL A 69 4.29 -14.38 11.35
CA VAL A 69 5.52 -13.69 10.90
C VAL A 69 5.42 -13.15 9.47
N GLU A 70 4.36 -13.50 8.76
CA GLU A 70 4.12 -13.08 7.38
C GLU A 70 2.70 -12.51 7.24
N ILE A 71 2.56 -11.56 6.32
CA ILE A 71 1.27 -11.03 5.90
C ILE A 71 0.92 -11.70 4.57
N LEU A 72 -0.29 -12.24 4.46
CA LEU A 72 -0.83 -12.88 3.27
C LEU A 72 -1.86 -11.97 2.58
N GLY A 73 -1.78 -11.87 1.26
CA GLY A 73 -2.73 -11.09 0.45
C GLY A 73 -3.98 -11.89 0.08
N LYS A 74 -5.15 -11.45 0.55
CA LYS A 74 -6.46 -12.11 0.29
C LYS A 74 -7.13 -11.63 -0.99
N SER A 75 -6.80 -10.43 -1.45
CA SER A 75 -7.36 -9.82 -2.67
C SER A 75 -6.26 -9.46 -3.67
N PRO A 76 -6.61 -9.15 -4.95
CA PRO A 76 -5.64 -8.64 -5.91
C PRO A 76 -4.83 -7.44 -5.39
N THR A 77 -5.50 -6.44 -4.82
CA THR A 77 -4.86 -5.29 -4.16
C THR A 77 -3.90 -5.72 -3.04
N GLY A 78 -4.32 -6.65 -2.18
CA GLY A 78 -3.46 -7.13 -1.08
C GLY A 78 -2.20 -7.84 -1.60
N ARG A 79 -2.37 -8.76 -2.55
CA ARG A 79 -1.25 -9.49 -3.17
C ARG A 79 -0.30 -8.58 -3.92
N ALA A 80 -0.81 -7.66 -4.73
CA ALA A 80 0.00 -6.69 -5.45
C ALA A 80 0.76 -5.75 -4.50
N THR A 81 0.14 -5.35 -3.38
CA THR A 81 0.79 -4.50 -2.37
C THR A 81 1.97 -5.25 -1.73
N ILE A 82 1.77 -6.47 -1.25
CA ILE A 82 2.84 -7.29 -0.62
C ILE A 82 3.96 -7.62 -1.60
N ALA A 83 3.62 -7.93 -2.86
CA ALA A 83 4.64 -8.31 -3.84
C ALA A 83 5.56 -7.13 -4.23
N ALA A 84 5.10 -5.89 -4.06
CA ALA A 84 5.78 -4.70 -4.58
C ALA A 84 6.36 -3.76 -3.50
N LEU A 85 5.89 -3.84 -2.25
CA LEU A 85 6.21 -2.94 -1.12
C LEU A 85 6.78 -3.67 0.10
#